data_AF-A0A2V8BLW6-F1
#
_entry.id   AF-A0A2V8BLW6-F1
#
_cell.length_a   1.000
_cell.length_b   1.000
_cell.length_c   1.000
_cell.angle_alpha   90.00
_cell.angle_beta   90.00
_cell.angle_gamma   90.00
#
_symmetry.space_group_name_H-M   'P 1'
#
loop_
_entity.id
_entity.type
_entity.pdbx_description
1 polymer ?
#
loop_
_entity_poly.entity_id
_entity_poly.type
_entity_poly.pdbx_seq_one_letter_code
_entity_poly.pdbx_strand_id
1 'polypeptide(L)'
;MFTRVIAPIAIAFWLPGTMPGQQAPVGYDDTPMQPNGKWHIHDGKRPQPAIVTPAPPSANPMPGPSDATVLLGSRDDLSAWQMMDGAPVTWMMKDGVLQTSKGPIRTKADFTDFQLHVEFATPSEVKGNSQERGNSGVFLLGKFEIQVLDSYHNVTYPDGQASAMYGQFPPLVNASRPPGEWQTYDIAFTAPHFKDGGTMDK
;
A
#
# COMPACT_ATOMS: atom_id res chain seq x y z
N MET A 1 4.91 -8.03 22.62
CA MET A 1 4.89 -6.56 22.81
C MET A 1 4.57 -5.99 21.44
N PHE A 2 3.36 -5.50 21.21
CA PHE A 2 2.95 -4.97 19.90
C PHE A 2 3.54 -3.57 19.75
N THR A 3 4.42 -3.38 18.77
CA THR A 3 4.95 -2.04 18.50
C THR A 3 3.94 -1.27 17.68
N ARG A 4 3.54 -0.08 18.11
CA ARG A 4 2.63 0.78 17.35
C ARG A 4 3.44 1.74 16.50
N VAL A 5 3.09 1.86 15.22
CA VAL A 5 3.83 2.59 14.22
C VAL A 5 2.89 3.53 13.49
N ILE A 6 3.30 4.79 13.31
CA ILE A 6 2.52 5.78 12.56
C ILE A 6 3.39 6.31 11.44
N ALA A 7 2.94 6.15 10.21
CA ALA A 7 3.67 6.59 9.03
C ALA A 7 2.71 7.08 7.94
N PRO A 8 2.57 8.39 7.70
CA PRO A 8 2.05 8.89 6.43
C PRO A 8 2.99 8.55 5.27
N ILE A 9 2.88 7.34 4.72
CA ILE A 9 3.64 6.93 3.52
C ILE A 9 2.81 7.28 2.28
N ALA A 10 3.34 8.11 1.38
CA ALA A 10 2.91 8.13 -0.02
C ALA A 10 3.88 7.24 -0.85
N ILE A 11 3.51 6.45 -1.89
CA ILE A 11 3.28 6.63 -3.38
C ILE A 11 4.43 6.36 -4.43
N ALA A 12 5.07 5.20 -4.53
CA ALA A 12 5.99 4.86 -5.64
C ALA A 12 5.28 4.47 -6.97
N PHE A 13 5.47 5.25 -8.05
CA PHE A 13 5.00 4.90 -9.40
C PHE A 13 5.90 3.89 -10.12
N TRP A 14 5.31 2.82 -10.66
CA TRP A 14 5.91 2.00 -11.71
C TRP A 14 5.01 2.04 -12.94
N LEU A 15 5.52 2.54 -14.07
CA LEU A 15 4.83 2.54 -15.36
C LEU A 15 5.47 1.47 -16.26
N PRO A 16 4.84 0.30 -16.47
CA PRO A 16 5.07 -0.45 -17.70
C PRO A 16 4.38 0.32 -18.85
N GLY A 17 5.11 0.64 -19.92
CA GLY A 17 4.52 1.39 -21.03
C GLY A 17 3.41 0.59 -21.72
N THR A 18 2.17 1.09 -21.69
CA THR A 18 1.09 0.62 -22.55
C THR A 18 1.07 1.39 -23.88
N MET A 19 0.89 0.68 -25.00
CA MET A 19 0.73 1.32 -26.30
C MET A 19 -0.63 2.05 -26.37
N PRO A 20 -0.72 3.23 -27.01
CA PRO A 20 -1.97 3.95 -27.15
C PRO A 20 -3.00 3.15 -27.95
N GLY A 21 -4.20 2.92 -27.40
CA GLY A 21 -5.37 2.44 -28.14
C GLY A 21 -5.94 1.08 -27.74
N GLN A 22 -5.31 0.34 -26.83
CA GLN A 22 -5.85 -0.91 -26.29
C GLN A 22 -6.06 -0.77 -24.79
N GLN A 23 -7.31 -0.90 -24.33
CA GLN A 23 -7.58 -0.99 -22.89
C GLN A 23 -6.79 -2.16 -22.33
N ALA A 24 -5.90 -1.88 -21.36
CA ALA A 24 -5.20 -2.94 -20.67
C ALA A 24 -6.23 -3.94 -20.11
N PRO A 25 -5.98 -5.25 -20.22
CA PRO A 25 -6.89 -6.24 -19.66
C PRO A 25 -7.04 -5.97 -18.16
N VAL A 26 -8.24 -6.19 -17.63
CA VAL A 26 -8.54 -5.97 -16.20
C VAL A 26 -7.60 -6.79 -15.32
N GLY A 27 -7.19 -7.97 -15.78
CA GLY A 27 -6.21 -8.84 -15.14
C GLY A 27 -5.65 -9.86 -16.13
N TYR A 28 -5.06 -10.93 -15.62
CA TYR A 28 -4.30 -11.91 -16.40
C TYR A 28 -4.79 -13.33 -16.13
N ASP A 29 -4.80 -14.19 -17.15
CA ASP A 29 -5.16 -15.62 -17.03
C ASP A 29 -4.00 -16.58 -17.37
N ASP A 30 -2.78 -16.04 -17.50
CA ASP A 30 -1.55 -16.76 -17.81
C ASP A 30 -0.50 -16.71 -16.66
N THR A 31 -0.85 -16.13 -15.52
CA THR A 31 0.00 -16.08 -14.32
C THR A 31 -0.03 -17.40 -13.55
N PRO A 32 0.82 -17.62 -12.53
CA PRO A 32 0.71 -18.79 -11.67
C PRO A 32 -0.64 -18.86 -10.95
N MET A 33 -1.13 -20.08 -10.71
CA MET A 33 -2.30 -20.31 -9.87
C MET A 33 -1.98 -19.98 -8.41
N GLN A 34 -2.94 -19.39 -7.71
CA GLN A 34 -2.88 -19.25 -6.25
C GLN A 34 -2.79 -20.63 -5.56
N PRO A 35 -2.26 -20.74 -4.34
CA PRO A 35 -2.13 -22.01 -3.63
C PRO A 35 -3.45 -22.80 -3.45
N ASN A 36 -4.60 -22.10 -3.46
CA ASN A 36 -5.92 -22.72 -3.39
C ASN A 36 -6.41 -23.31 -4.72
N GLY A 37 -5.67 -23.10 -5.83
CA GLY A 37 -6.00 -23.57 -7.17
C GLY A 37 -7.27 -22.95 -7.78
N LYS A 38 -7.84 -21.89 -7.20
CA LYS A 38 -9.11 -21.31 -7.64
C LYS A 38 -8.96 -20.20 -8.67
N TRP A 39 -7.92 -19.38 -8.53
CA TRP A 39 -7.69 -18.20 -9.37
C TRP A 39 -6.23 -18.11 -9.78
N HIS A 40 -5.98 -17.53 -10.94
CA HIS A 40 -4.68 -17.01 -11.31
C HIS A 40 -4.34 -15.80 -10.42
N ILE A 41 -3.06 -15.54 -10.15
CA ILE A 41 -2.64 -14.29 -9.50
C ILE A 41 -3.01 -13.14 -10.44
N HIS A 42 -3.71 -12.11 -9.96
CA HIS A 42 -4.19 -11.01 -10.80
C HIS A 42 -5.26 -11.42 -11.82
N ASP A 43 -6.02 -12.48 -11.54
CA ASP A 43 -7.14 -12.89 -12.37
C ASP A 43 -8.26 -11.84 -12.38
N GLY A 44 -8.49 -11.22 -13.54
CA GLY A 44 -9.51 -10.20 -13.73
C GLY A 44 -10.95 -10.74 -13.69
N LYS A 45 -11.14 -12.06 -13.76
CA LYS A 45 -12.46 -12.73 -13.68
C LYS A 45 -12.92 -12.95 -12.24
N ARG A 46 -12.06 -12.66 -11.25
CA ARG A 46 -12.45 -12.65 -9.83
C ARG A 46 -13.60 -11.66 -9.58
N PRO A 47 -14.50 -11.94 -8.61
CA PRO A 47 -15.49 -10.96 -8.21
C PRO A 47 -14.83 -9.66 -7.76
N GLN A 48 -15.31 -8.54 -8.30
CA GLN A 48 -14.90 -7.21 -7.87
C GLN A 48 -15.46 -6.94 -6.47
N PRO A 49 -14.67 -6.35 -5.55
CA PRO A 49 -15.18 -5.97 -4.24
C PRO A 49 -16.27 -4.91 -4.35
N ALA A 50 -17.29 -5.02 -3.50
CA ALA A 50 -18.39 -4.06 -3.49
C ALA A 50 -17.87 -2.66 -3.14
N ILE A 51 -18.33 -1.65 -3.88
CA ILE A 51 -18.02 -0.25 -3.58
C ILE A 51 -18.87 0.20 -2.41
N VAL A 52 -18.24 0.81 -1.41
CA VAL A 52 -18.93 1.41 -0.26
C VAL A 52 -18.55 2.87 -0.13
N THR A 53 -19.47 3.69 0.37
CA THR A 53 -19.17 5.08 0.72
C THR A 53 -18.36 5.10 2.02
N PRO A 54 -17.10 5.60 2.01
CA PRO A 54 -16.33 5.73 3.24
C PRO A 54 -16.94 6.82 4.14
N ALA A 55 -16.68 6.73 5.45
CA ALA A 55 -16.95 7.84 6.37
C ALA A 55 -16.22 9.11 5.91
N PRO A 56 -16.54 10.33 6.38
CA PRO A 56 -15.73 11.53 6.06
C PRO A 56 -14.25 11.36 6.44
N PRO A 57 -13.32 12.05 5.76
CA PRO A 57 -11.90 11.99 6.12
C PRO A 57 -11.68 12.57 7.53
N SER A 58 -10.60 12.14 8.19
CA SER A 58 -10.12 12.75 9.42
C SER A 58 -9.87 14.25 9.18
N ALA A 59 -10.47 15.11 10.01
CA ALA A 59 -10.34 16.56 9.85
C ALA A 59 -8.93 17.09 10.17
N ASN A 60 -8.16 16.33 10.96
CA ASN A 60 -6.76 16.58 11.29
C ASN A 60 -6.05 15.22 11.47
N PRO A 61 -4.74 15.13 11.18
CA PRO A 61 -3.96 13.96 11.57
C PRO A 61 -4.06 13.81 13.10
N MET A 62 -4.61 12.68 13.54
CA MET A 62 -4.75 12.41 14.96
C MET A 62 -3.36 12.09 15.54
N PRO A 63 -2.99 12.66 16.69
CA PRO A 63 -1.76 12.27 17.34
C PRO A 63 -1.82 10.79 17.69
N GLY A 64 -0.69 10.12 17.52
CA GLY A 64 -0.55 8.75 17.92
C GLY A 64 -0.80 8.51 19.40
N PRO A 65 -1.09 7.25 19.78
CA PRO A 65 -0.93 6.81 21.15
C PRO A 65 0.45 7.17 21.70
N SER A 66 0.56 7.42 23.01
CA SER A 66 1.82 7.82 23.65
C SER A 66 2.95 6.80 23.56
N ASP A 67 2.63 5.54 23.25
CA ASP A 67 3.57 4.44 23.08
C ASP A 67 3.93 4.16 21.60
N ALA A 68 3.40 4.95 20.66
CA ALA A 68 3.66 4.77 19.24
C ALA A 68 5.02 5.36 18.82
N THR A 69 5.75 4.60 18.02
CA THR A 69 6.88 5.11 17.25
C THR A 69 6.35 5.93 16.08
N VAL A 70 6.59 7.24 16.11
CA VAL A 70 6.27 8.14 15.00
C VAL A 70 7.35 8.00 13.93
N LEU A 71 7.01 7.43 12.78
CA LEU A 71 7.92 7.32 11.63
C LEU A 71 7.88 8.55 10.74
N LEU A 72 6.72 9.19 10.63
CA LEU A 72 6.53 10.46 9.94
C LEU A 72 5.51 11.27 10.75
N GLY A 73 5.84 12.52 11.04
CA GLY A 73 4.99 13.42 11.83
C GLY A 73 4.86 14.78 11.17
N SER A 74 4.42 15.78 11.93
CA SER A 74 4.23 17.15 11.41
C SER A 74 5.53 17.91 11.13
N ARG A 75 6.70 17.31 11.43
CA ARG A 75 8.02 17.87 11.13
C ARG A 75 8.58 17.19 9.89
N ASP A 76 9.29 17.95 9.07
CA ASP A 76 10.01 17.43 7.91
C ASP A 76 11.27 16.67 8.37
N ASP A 77 11.07 15.46 8.90
CA ASP A 77 12.10 14.59 9.44
C ASP A 77 11.98 13.18 8.85
N LEU A 78 13.01 12.80 8.09
CA LEU A 78 13.15 11.48 7.47
C LEU A 78 14.26 10.64 8.13
N SER A 79 14.68 11.00 9.34
CA SER A 79 15.77 10.33 10.04
C SER A 79 15.49 8.84 10.35
N ALA A 80 14.22 8.47 10.48
CA ALA A 80 13.77 7.07 10.64
C ALA A 80 13.81 6.25 9.34
N TRP A 81 14.09 6.89 8.20
CA TRP A 81 14.00 6.29 6.87
C TRP A 81 15.34 6.31 6.13
N GLN A 82 15.46 5.41 5.16
CA GLN A 82 16.58 5.33 4.23
C GLN A 82 16.12 4.72 2.90
N MET A 83 16.89 4.96 1.84
CA MET A 83 16.77 4.21 0.60
C MET A 83 17.13 2.74 0.84
N MET A 84 16.78 1.85 -0.09
CA MET A 84 17.07 0.41 0.06
C MET A 84 18.57 0.08 0.18
N ASP A 85 19.43 0.87 -0.45
CA ASP A 85 20.89 0.76 -0.39
C ASP A 85 21.51 1.39 0.88
N GLY A 86 20.68 1.97 1.76
CA GLY A 86 21.12 2.65 2.99
C GLY A 86 21.45 4.13 2.81
N ALA A 87 21.35 4.68 1.59
CA ALA A 87 21.54 6.10 1.35
C ALA A 87 20.41 6.94 2.01
N PRO A 88 20.65 8.24 2.26
CA PRO A 88 19.59 9.16 2.69
C PRO A 88 18.41 9.19 1.70
N VAL A 89 17.20 9.36 2.23
CA VAL A 89 15.98 9.44 1.41
C VAL A 89 16.05 10.61 0.42
N THR A 90 15.69 10.34 -0.83
CA THR A 90 15.66 11.34 -1.93
C THR A 90 14.27 11.91 -2.19
N TRP A 91 13.26 11.38 -1.51
CA TRP A 91 11.88 11.85 -1.58
C TRP A 91 11.75 13.22 -0.91
N MET A 92 10.84 14.05 -1.42
CA MET A 92 10.65 15.40 -0.91
C MET A 92 9.64 15.36 0.23
N MET A 93 10.02 15.88 1.40
CA MET A 93 9.08 16.12 2.49
C MET A 93 8.85 17.62 2.63
N LYS A 94 7.59 18.01 2.79
CA LYS A 94 7.21 19.39 3.05
C LYS A 94 5.95 19.44 3.90
N ASP A 95 5.97 20.27 4.93
CA ASP A 95 4.81 20.51 5.81
C ASP A 95 4.24 19.22 6.43
N GLY A 96 5.12 18.26 6.76
CA GLY A 96 4.71 16.96 7.32
C GLY A 96 4.23 15.93 6.28
N VAL A 97 4.22 16.29 5.00
CA VAL A 97 3.79 15.42 3.90
C VAL A 97 5.00 14.96 3.10
N LEU A 98 5.20 13.63 3.05
CA LEU A 98 6.24 13.01 2.24
C LEU A 98 5.69 12.71 0.84
N GLN A 99 6.23 13.38 -0.17
CA GLN A 99 5.95 13.13 -1.58
C GLN A 99 6.98 12.19 -2.17
N THR A 100 6.48 11.22 -2.90
CA THR A 100 7.26 10.15 -3.47
C THR A 100 8.09 10.50 -4.68
N SER A 101 9.10 9.67 -4.89
CA SER A 101 9.97 9.76 -6.02
C SER A 101 10.50 8.37 -6.40
N LYS A 102 11.51 8.34 -7.25
CA LYS A 102 12.12 7.12 -7.76
C LYS A 102 12.68 6.26 -6.62
N GLY A 103 12.31 4.99 -6.64
CA GLY A 103 12.84 3.95 -5.76
C GLY A 103 12.13 3.88 -4.40
N PRO A 104 12.00 2.67 -3.83
CA PRO A 104 11.39 2.49 -2.52
C PRO A 104 12.30 2.97 -1.39
N ILE A 105 11.67 3.37 -0.29
CA ILE A 105 12.31 3.66 0.99
C ILE A 105 11.90 2.63 2.03
N ARG A 106 12.70 2.49 3.07
CA ARG A 106 12.41 1.63 4.21
C ARG A 106 12.74 2.31 5.52
N THR A 107 12.12 1.84 6.60
CA THR A 107 12.52 2.20 7.95
C THR A 107 13.94 1.70 8.23
N LYS A 108 14.67 2.44 9.06
CA LYS A 108 15.96 1.98 9.60
C LYS A 108 15.79 0.93 10.68
N ALA A 109 14.71 1.04 11.46
CA ALA A 109 14.32 0.05 12.44
C ALA A 109 13.58 -1.12 11.76
N ASP A 110 13.81 -2.32 12.28
CA ASP A 110 13.05 -3.51 11.95
C ASP A 110 11.91 -3.70 12.95
N PHE A 111 10.79 -4.23 12.46
CA PHE A 111 9.59 -4.53 13.25
C PHE A 111 9.16 -5.97 13.01
N THR A 112 8.47 -6.57 13.97
CA THR A 112 7.88 -7.92 13.84
C THR A 112 6.35 -7.83 13.92
N ASP A 113 5.79 -7.94 15.13
CA ASP A 113 4.38 -7.75 15.40
C ASP A 113 4.09 -6.27 15.66
N PHE A 114 3.15 -5.71 14.92
CA PHE A 114 2.85 -4.29 15.02
C PHE A 114 1.41 -3.93 14.67
N GLN A 115 1.01 -2.75 15.14
CA GLN A 115 -0.12 -2.01 14.59
C GLN A 115 0.45 -0.81 13.85
N LEU A 116 0.02 -0.59 12.62
CA LEU A 116 0.52 0.45 11.73
C LEU A 116 -0.65 1.32 11.27
N HIS A 117 -0.53 2.63 11.49
CA HIS A 117 -1.42 3.63 10.93
C HIS A 117 -0.74 4.35 9.76
N VAL A 118 -1.41 4.43 8.62
CA VAL A 118 -0.93 5.10 7.40
C VAL A 118 -2.01 6.02 6.88
N GLU A 119 -1.67 7.30 6.65
CA GLU A 119 -2.49 8.19 5.83
C GLU A 119 -1.79 8.43 4.49
N PHE A 120 -2.55 8.40 3.39
CA PHE A 120 -2.03 8.62 2.04
C PHE A 120 -3.08 9.30 1.14
N ALA A 121 -2.65 10.03 0.12
CA ALA A 121 -3.54 10.63 -0.88
C ALA A 121 -2.98 10.40 -2.27
N THR A 122 -3.78 9.82 -3.18
CA THR A 122 -3.40 9.68 -4.59
C THR A 122 -3.39 11.06 -5.28
N PRO A 123 -2.65 11.25 -6.40
CA PRO A 123 -2.59 12.55 -7.06
C PRO A 123 -3.99 13.06 -7.43
N SER A 124 -4.25 14.35 -7.21
CA SER A 124 -5.52 14.98 -7.63
C SER A 124 -5.72 14.97 -9.15
N GLU A 125 -4.62 15.06 -9.91
CA GLU A 125 -4.64 14.86 -11.35
C GLU A 125 -4.66 13.37 -11.70
N VAL A 126 -5.77 12.91 -12.25
CA VAL A 126 -5.93 11.52 -12.70
C VAL A 126 -5.15 11.26 -13.98
N LYS A 127 -4.20 10.31 -13.92
CA LYS A 127 -3.46 9.80 -15.07
C LYS A 127 -3.39 8.28 -15.04
N GLY A 128 -3.45 7.67 -16.21
CA GLY A 128 -3.40 6.21 -16.35
C GLY A 128 -4.71 5.52 -15.96
N ASN A 129 -4.69 4.20 -16.01
CA ASN A 129 -5.81 3.32 -15.68
C ASN A 129 -5.27 2.03 -15.06
N SER A 130 -6.15 1.28 -14.41
CA SER A 130 -5.77 0.04 -13.72
C SER A 130 -4.57 0.32 -12.78
N GLN A 131 -3.50 -0.47 -12.85
CA GLN A 131 -2.29 -0.34 -12.05
C GLN A 131 -1.42 0.89 -12.35
N GLU A 132 -1.68 1.65 -13.43
CA GLU A 132 -0.87 2.82 -13.76
C GLU A 132 -1.38 4.11 -13.09
N ARG A 133 -2.50 4.02 -12.34
CA ARG A 133 -3.19 5.17 -11.77
C ARG A 133 -2.95 5.25 -10.26
N GLY A 134 -2.02 6.11 -9.85
CA GLY A 134 -1.75 6.42 -8.44
C GLY A 134 -1.23 5.22 -7.61
N ASN A 135 -0.40 4.37 -8.21
CA ASN A 135 0.08 3.11 -7.63
C ASN A 135 1.22 3.32 -6.62
N SER A 136 1.23 2.50 -5.57
CA SER A 136 2.30 2.23 -4.61
C SER A 136 1.92 1.06 -3.68
N GLY A 137 2.63 0.86 -2.57
CA GLY A 137 2.29 -0.14 -1.58
C GLY A 137 2.96 0.12 -0.24
N VAL A 138 2.34 -0.43 0.80
CA VAL A 138 2.93 -0.53 2.14
C VAL A 138 3.45 -1.96 2.31
N PHE A 139 4.77 -2.12 2.39
CA PHE A 139 5.41 -3.44 2.45
C PHE A 139 5.71 -3.85 3.89
N LEU A 140 4.91 -4.76 4.43
CA LEU A 140 5.12 -5.37 5.75
C LEU A 140 6.29 -6.36 5.66
N LEU A 141 7.30 -6.17 6.51
CA LEU A 141 8.57 -6.92 6.49
C LEU A 141 9.30 -6.88 5.13
N GLY A 142 8.99 -5.92 4.25
CA GLY A 142 9.52 -5.90 2.89
C GLY A 142 9.05 -7.07 2.00
N LYS A 143 7.99 -7.79 2.40
CA LYS A 143 7.51 -9.00 1.71
C LYS A 143 6.01 -8.97 1.39
N PHE A 144 5.19 -8.48 2.32
CA PHE A 144 3.74 -8.49 2.16
C PHE A 144 3.26 -7.09 1.83
N GLU A 145 2.74 -6.90 0.62
CA GLU A 145 2.28 -5.60 0.16
C GLU A 145 0.79 -5.42 0.45
N ILE A 146 0.48 -4.36 1.19
CA ILE A 146 -0.86 -3.79 1.25
C ILE A 146 -0.93 -2.71 0.18
N GLN A 147 -1.76 -2.96 -0.83
CA GLN A 147 -1.76 -2.18 -2.04
C GLN A 147 -2.26 -0.76 -1.81
N VAL A 148 -1.57 0.22 -2.40
CA VAL A 148 -2.00 1.61 -2.50
C VAL A 148 -2.26 1.90 -3.98
N LEU A 149 -3.49 2.24 -4.32
CA LEU A 149 -3.87 2.55 -5.69
C LEU A 149 -5.00 3.58 -5.69
N ASP A 150 -5.08 4.43 -6.71
CA ASP A 150 -6.30 5.17 -6.97
C ASP A 150 -7.34 4.18 -7.52
N SER A 151 -8.15 3.61 -6.63
CA SER A 151 -9.22 2.67 -6.96
C SER A 151 -10.60 3.35 -7.00
N TYR A 152 -10.66 4.69 -7.01
CA TYR A 152 -11.91 5.43 -7.13
C TYR A 152 -12.36 5.49 -8.59
N HIS A 153 -13.39 4.70 -8.90
CA HIS A 153 -13.88 4.49 -10.27
C HIS A 153 -12.76 4.09 -11.25
N ASN A 154 -11.84 3.23 -10.79
CA ASN A 154 -10.73 2.70 -11.58
C ASN A 154 -10.74 1.17 -11.48
N VAL A 155 -11.13 0.50 -12.56
CA VAL A 155 -11.20 -0.97 -12.59
C VAL A 155 -9.80 -1.54 -12.82
N THR A 156 -9.43 -2.53 -12.00
CA THR A 156 -8.21 -3.34 -12.11
C THR A 156 -8.50 -4.76 -11.62
N TYR A 157 -7.50 -5.62 -11.57
CA TYR A 157 -7.66 -6.97 -11.06
C TYR A 157 -7.94 -6.93 -9.54
N PRO A 158 -8.94 -7.70 -9.04
CA PRO A 158 -9.40 -7.55 -7.67
C PRO A 158 -8.34 -7.68 -6.57
N ASP A 159 -7.31 -8.49 -6.77
CA ASP A 159 -6.22 -8.68 -5.80
C ASP A 159 -5.05 -7.69 -5.94
N GLY A 160 -5.23 -6.60 -6.70
CA GLY A 160 -4.28 -5.49 -6.77
C GLY A 160 -4.92 -4.12 -6.80
N GLN A 161 -6.17 -4.00 -6.39
CA GLN A 161 -6.75 -2.69 -6.06
C GLN A 161 -6.38 -2.26 -4.63
N ALA A 162 -6.70 -1.02 -4.26
CA ALA A 162 -6.43 -0.48 -2.94
C ALA A 162 -6.90 -1.42 -1.82
N SER A 163 -6.07 -1.58 -0.79
CA SER A 163 -6.30 -2.44 0.39
C SER A 163 -6.24 -3.94 0.12
N ALA A 164 -5.95 -4.38 -1.10
CA ALA A 164 -5.64 -5.78 -1.37
C ALA A 164 -4.34 -6.17 -0.65
N MET A 165 -4.26 -7.43 -0.20
CA MET A 165 -2.96 -8.08 -0.04
C MET A 165 -2.51 -8.49 -1.43
N TYR A 166 -1.57 -7.73 -2.00
CA TYR A 166 -1.29 -7.73 -3.43
C TYR A 166 -1.00 -9.13 -3.97
N GLY A 167 -1.74 -9.52 -5.02
CA GLY A 167 -1.66 -10.85 -5.68
C GLY A 167 -2.24 -12.02 -4.88
N GLN A 168 -2.75 -11.78 -3.66
CA GLN A 168 -3.22 -12.83 -2.76
C GLN A 168 -4.71 -12.69 -2.47
N PHE A 169 -5.12 -11.59 -1.83
CA PHE A 169 -6.51 -11.41 -1.40
C PHE A 169 -7.02 -10.02 -1.81
N PRO A 170 -8.13 -9.96 -2.58
CA PRO A 170 -8.91 -8.74 -2.75
C PRO A 170 -9.36 -8.21 -1.40
N PRO A 171 -9.50 -6.89 -1.25
CA PRO A 171 -10.15 -6.35 -0.07
C PRO A 171 -11.62 -6.82 -0.04
N LEU A 172 -12.22 -6.83 1.14
CA LEU A 172 -13.64 -7.18 1.29
C LEU A 172 -14.56 -6.17 0.57
N VAL A 173 -14.15 -4.91 0.53
CA VAL A 173 -14.86 -3.79 -0.12
C VAL A 173 -13.86 -2.82 -0.74
N ASN A 174 -14.29 -2.05 -1.72
CA ASN A 174 -13.60 -0.86 -2.18
C ASN A 174 -14.19 0.36 -1.45
N ALA A 175 -13.42 0.92 -0.51
CA ALA A 175 -13.79 2.11 0.27
C ALA A 175 -13.00 3.34 -0.17
N SER A 176 -12.52 3.37 -1.42
CA SER A 176 -11.63 4.44 -1.86
C SER A 176 -12.32 5.79 -1.96
N ARG A 177 -11.58 6.84 -1.59
CA ARG A 177 -11.98 8.24 -1.77
C ARG A 177 -11.56 8.77 -3.14
N PRO A 178 -12.18 9.88 -3.62
CA PRO A 178 -11.70 10.59 -4.80
C PRO A 178 -10.21 10.96 -4.74
N PRO A 179 -9.54 11.09 -5.91
CA PRO A 179 -8.13 11.48 -5.98
C PRO A 179 -7.87 12.83 -5.31
N GLY A 180 -6.75 12.95 -4.61
CA GLY A 180 -6.39 14.11 -3.80
C GLY A 180 -6.97 14.12 -2.39
N GLU A 181 -7.95 13.27 -2.07
CA GLU A 181 -8.42 13.10 -0.69
C GLU A 181 -7.57 12.10 0.10
N TRP A 182 -7.43 12.36 1.40
CA TRP A 182 -6.70 11.50 2.32
C TRP A 182 -7.47 10.23 2.66
N GLN A 183 -6.80 9.10 2.46
CA GLN A 183 -7.21 7.76 2.83
C GLN A 183 -6.41 7.29 4.04
N THR A 184 -6.96 6.36 4.80
CA THR A 184 -6.34 5.83 6.00
C THR A 184 -6.33 4.31 5.97
N TYR A 185 -5.19 3.71 6.31
CA TYR A 185 -5.07 2.31 6.67
C TYR A 185 -4.71 2.17 8.14
N ASP A 186 -5.46 1.33 8.85
CA ASP A 186 -5.09 0.80 10.15
C ASP A 186 -4.83 -0.70 9.98
N ILE A 187 -3.56 -1.09 10.07
CA ILE A 187 -3.08 -2.44 9.80
C ILE A 187 -2.62 -3.07 11.10
N ALA A 188 -3.22 -4.21 11.48
CA ALA A 188 -2.69 -5.07 12.53
C ALA A 188 -1.98 -6.26 11.88
N PHE A 189 -0.70 -6.43 12.17
CA PHE A 189 0.13 -7.45 11.56
C PHE A 189 0.83 -8.31 12.61
N THR A 190 0.82 -9.62 12.37
CA THR A 190 1.55 -10.62 13.14
C THR A 190 2.57 -11.26 12.21
N ALA A 191 3.84 -11.19 12.55
CA ALA A 191 4.90 -11.72 11.72
C ALA A 191 4.81 -13.25 11.66
N PRO A 192 5.13 -13.88 10.51
CA PRO A 192 5.25 -15.32 10.45
C PRO A 192 6.43 -15.79 11.31
N HIS A 193 6.19 -16.79 12.15
CA HIS A 193 7.23 -17.47 12.91
C HIS A 193 7.68 -18.71 12.14
N PHE A 194 8.95 -19.05 12.19
CA PHE A 194 9.49 -20.22 11.51
C PHE A 194 10.25 -21.10 12.50
N LYS A 195 10.06 -22.41 12.38
CA LYS A 195 10.86 -23.42 13.10
C LYS A 195 12.22 -23.58 12.44
N ASP A 196 13.14 -24.20 13.18
CA ASP A 196 14.38 -24.72 12.63
C ASP A 196 14.08 -25.59 11.39
N GLY A 197 14.78 -25.30 10.28
CA GLY A 197 14.52 -25.92 8.97
C GLY A 197 13.53 -25.18 8.08
N GLY A 198 13.05 -23.99 8.47
CA GLY A 198 12.34 -23.05 7.59
C GLY A 198 10.86 -23.36 7.37
N THR A 199 10.27 -24.26 8.17
CA THR A 199 8.82 -24.49 8.16
C THR A 199 8.12 -23.44 9.00
N MET A 200 7.06 -22.81 8.47
CA MET A 200 6.27 -21.84 9.21
C MET A 200 5.63 -22.51 10.44
N ASP A 201 5.81 -21.90 11.61
CA ASP A 201 5.13 -22.28 12.84
C ASP A 201 3.67 -21.83 12.77
N LYS A 202 2.76 -22.68 13.26
CA LYS A 202 1.31 -22.47 13.10
C LYS A 202 0.76 -21.49 14.10
#